data_AF-G9WV88-F1
#
_entry.id   AF-G9WV88-F1
#
_cell.length_a   1.000
_cell.length_b   1.000
_cell.length_c   1.000
_cell.angle_alpha   90.00
_cell.angle_beta   90.00
_cell.angle_gamma   90.00
#
_symmetry.space_group_name_H-M   'P 1'
#
loop_
_entity.id
_entity.type
_entity.pdbx_description
1 polymer ?
#
loop_
_entity_poly.entity_id
_entity_poly.type
_entity_poly.pdbx_seq_one_letter_code
_entity_poly.pdbx_strand_id
1 'polypeptide(L)' 'MTDELFFDTDCLSAFLWINNTNILQTLYSGRIVLPEPVYQELSNPSIPHIKQRADKLISTNVASVQQIVTGT' A
#
# COMPACT_ATOMS: atom_id res chain seq x y z
N MET A 1 -18.43 -1.28 -10.63
CA MET A 1 -17.33 -0.33 -10.41
C MET A 1 -16.98 -0.40 -8.95
N THR A 2 -15.89 -1.05 -8.58
CA THR A 2 -15.35 -0.92 -7.23
C THR A 2 -14.34 0.20 -7.28
N ASP A 3 -14.63 1.32 -6.59
CA ASP A 3 -13.74 2.47 -6.56
C ASP A 3 -12.38 2.04 -6.01
N GLU A 4 -11.35 2.24 -6.82
CA GLU A 4 -9.95 2.13 -6.42
C GLU A 4 -9.68 3.14 -5.28
N LEU A 5 -8.96 2.68 -4.27
CA LEU A 5 -8.62 3.48 -3.09
C LEU A 5 -7.12 3.73 -3.11
N PHE A 6 -6.75 4.96 -3.43
CA PHE A 6 -5.36 5.39 -3.43
C PHE A 6 -4.93 5.78 -2.02
N PHE A 7 -3.88 5.14 -1.52
CA PHE A 7 -3.33 5.41 -0.19
C PHE A 7 -2.07 6.27 -0.30
N ASP A 8 -1.97 7.25 0.58
CA ASP A 8 -0.75 8.00 0.83
C ASP A 8 0.19 7.25 1.80
N THR A 9 1.48 7.58 1.78
CA THR A 9 2.52 6.92 2.58
C THR A 9 2.20 6.96 4.06
N ASP A 10 1.89 8.15 4.59
CA ASP A 10 1.66 8.33 6.04
C ASP A 10 0.43 7.52 6.51
N CYS A 11 -0.65 7.56 5.73
CA CYS A 11 -1.87 6.82 6.03
C CYS A 11 -1.61 5.30 6.06
N LEU A 12 -0.96 4.77 5.02
CA LEU A 12 -0.69 3.34 4.95
C LEU A 12 0.33 2.89 6.01
N SER A 13 1.36 3.71 6.27
CA SER A 13 2.41 3.40 7.24
C SER A 13 1.85 3.17 8.64
N ALA A 14 0.77 3.86 9.04
CA ALA A 14 0.12 3.67 10.33
C ALA A 14 -0.39 2.22 10.53
N PHE A 15 -0.99 1.62 9.49
CA PHE A 15 -1.44 0.22 9.52
C PHE A 15 -0.28 -0.76 9.44
N LEU A 16 0.70 -0.46 8.58
CA LEU A 16 1.87 -1.31 8.40
C LEU A 16 2.73 -1.34 9.66
N TRP A 17 2.82 -0.25 10.42
CA TRP A 17 3.63 -0.14 11.64
C TRP A 17 3.20 -1.10 12.75
N ILE A 18 1.89 -1.15 13.01
CA ILE A 18 1.31 -1.98 14.08
C ILE A 18 1.16 -3.46 13.71
N ASN A 19 1.57 -3.86 12.49
CA ASN A 19 1.45 -5.22 11.95
C ASN A 19 0.01 -5.76 11.93
N ASN A 20 -0.99 -4.88 11.95
CA ASN A 20 -2.40 -5.26 12.00
C ASN A 20 -3.09 -4.83 10.71
N THR A 21 -2.69 -5.46 9.61
CA THR A 21 -3.23 -5.19 8.27
C THR A 21 -4.54 -5.94 7.99
N ASN A 22 -5.07 -6.68 8.96
CA ASN A 22 -6.32 -7.43 8.80
C ASN A 22 -7.50 -6.52 8.43
N ILE A 23 -7.51 -5.28 8.94
CA ILE A 23 -8.55 -4.31 8.59
C ILE A 23 -8.47 -3.90 7.12
N LEU A 24 -7.26 -3.73 6.59
CA LEU A 24 -7.03 -3.42 5.17
C LEU A 24 -7.53 -4.57 4.28
N GLN A 25 -7.21 -5.80 4.67
CA GLN A 25 -7.67 -6.99 3.95
C GLN A 25 -9.19 -7.19 4.06
N THR A 26 -9.79 -6.95 5.23
CA THR A 26 -11.22 -7.21 5.45
C THR A 26 -12.10 -6.19 4.72
N LEU A 27 -11.70 -4.92 4.71
CA LEU A 27 -12.54 -3.83 4.20
C LEU A 27 -12.20 -3.42 2.76
N TYR A 28 -10.96 -3.60 2.34
CA TYR A 28 -10.44 -2.97 1.12
C TYR A 28 -9.65 -3.92 0.20
N SER A 29 -9.67 -5.23 0.44
CA SER A 29 -8.96 -6.20 -0.41
C SER A 29 -9.33 -6.05 -1.89
N GLY A 30 -8.31 -6.01 -2.75
CA GLY A 30 -8.44 -5.86 -4.20
C GLY A 30 -8.80 -4.45 -4.65
N ARG A 31 -8.94 -3.49 -3.73
CA ARG A 31 -9.27 -2.08 -4.03
C ARG A 31 -8.14 -1.13 -3.69
N ILE A 32 -7.19 -1.54 -2.84
CA ILE A 32 -6.07 -0.69 -2.43
C ILE A 32 -5.12 -0.53 -3.62
N VAL A 33 -4.90 0.72 -4.00
CA VAL A 33 -3.89 1.12 -4.97
C VAL A 33 -2.80 1.90 -4.25
N LEU A 34 -1.57 1.43 -4.42
CA LEU A 34 -0.35 2.07 -4.00
C LEU A 34 0.20 2.85 -5.20
N PRO A 35 0.20 4.20 -5.16
CA PRO A 35 0.99 4.96 -6.10
C PRO A 35 2.45 4.49 -6.08
N GLU A 36 3.09 4.40 -7.24
CA GLU A 36 4.52 4.06 -7.32
C GLU A 36 5.38 4.92 -6.38
N PRO A 37 5.20 6.26 -6.28
CA PRO A 37 5.97 7.07 -5.31
C PRO A 37 5.81 6.61 -3.86
N VAL A 38 4.57 6.29 -3.45
CA VAL A 38 4.26 5.78 -2.11
C VAL A 38 4.96 4.45 -1.86
N TYR A 39 4.90 3.53 -2.82
CA TYR A 39 5.57 2.23 -2.70
C TYR A 39 7.10 2.38 -2.62
N GLN A 40 7.69 3.35 -3.31
CA GLN A 40 9.12 3.66 -3.23
C GLN A 40 9.49 4.26 -1.87
N GLU A 41 8.72 5.20 -1.33
CA GLU A 41 8.94 5.80 -0.01
C GLU A 41 8.93 4.77 1.12
N LEU A 42 8.05 3.75 1.04
CA LEU A 42 8.01 2.64 2.00
C LEU A 42 9.29 1.78 2.00
N SER A 43 10.16 1.92 0.99
CA SER A 43 11.42 1.16 0.85
C SER A 43 12.58 1.76 1.65
N ASN A 44 12.30 2.64 2.62
CA ASN A 44 13.31 3.24 3.46
C ASN A 44 14.13 2.16 4.21
N PRO A 45 15.47 2.11 4.04
CA PRO A 45 16.32 1.06 4.60
C PRO A 45 16.37 1.05 6.12
N SER A 46 16.05 2.17 6.79
CA SER A 46 16.01 2.26 8.25
C SER A 46 14.79 1.52 8.84
N ILE A 47 13.77 1.22 8.03
CA ILE A 47 12.50 0.62 8.48
C ILE A 47 12.06 -0.51 7.54
N PRO A 48 12.88 -1.55 7.32
CA PRO A 48 12.67 -2.55 6.27
C PRO A 48 11.42 -3.42 6.47
N HIS A 49 10.94 -3.54 7.71
CA HIS A 49 9.75 -4.33 8.01
C HIS A 49 8.46 -3.71 7.45
N ILE A 50 8.41 -2.38 7.25
CA ILE A 50 7.26 -1.71 6.64
C ILE A 50 7.14 -2.13 5.17
N LYS A 51 8.26 -2.10 4.44
CA LYS A 51 8.33 -2.59 3.06
C LYS A 51 7.88 -4.05 2.94
N GLN A 52 8.45 -4.94 3.76
CA GLN A 52 8.10 -6.36 3.76
C GLN A 52 6.59 -6.60 3.97
N ARG A 53 5.95 -5.79 4.81
CA ARG A 53 4.50 -5.87 5.05
C ARG A 53 3.71 -5.35 3.85
N ALA A 54 4.14 -4.27 3.21
CA ALA A 54 3.54 -3.80 1.95
C ALA A 54 3.67 -4.85 0.84
N ASP A 55 4.84 -5.46 0.68
CA ASP A 55 5.10 -6.53 -0.30
C ASP A 55 4.19 -7.73 -0.06
N LYS A 56 3.94 -8.08 1.21
CA LYS A 56 2.99 -9.13 1.56
C LYS A 56 1.59 -8.81 1.05
N LEU A 57 1.09 -7.58 1.26
CA LEU A 57 -0.23 -7.16 0.77
C LEU A 57 -0.34 -7.26 -0.76
N ILE A 58 0.73 -6.93 -1.48
CA ILE A 58 0.79 -7.04 -2.94
C ILE A 58 0.78 -8.51 -3.36
N SER A 59 1.64 -9.34 -2.77
CA SER A 59 1.72 -10.78 -3.09
C SER A 59 0.42 -11.55 -2.81
N THR A 60 -0.39 -11.08 -1.86
CA THR A 60 -1.70 -11.65 -1.53
C THR A 60 -2.85 -11.02 -2.32
N ASN A 61 -2.59 -10.19 -3.33
CA ASN A 61 -3.59 -9.46 -4.12
C ASN A 61 -4.53 -8.55 -3.30
N VAL A 62 -4.09 -8.12 -2.10
CA VAL A 62 -4.86 -7.18 -1.26
C VAL A 62 -4.68 -5.76 -1.77
N ALA A 63 -3.46 -5.44 -2.22
CA ALA A 63 -3.10 -4.16 -2.82
C ALA A 63 -2.42 -4.36 -4.17
N SER A 64 -2.41 -3.33 -5.00
CA SER A 64 -1.66 -3.29 -6.27
C SER A 64 -0.87 -1.99 -6.37
N VAL A 65 0.23 -1.99 -7.11
CA VAL A 65 1.00 -0.78 -7.39
C VAL A 65 0.61 -0.24 -8.76
N GLN A 66 0.37 1.07 -8.84
CA GLN A 66 0.04 1.74 -10.09
C GLN A 66 0.85 3.03 -10.25
N GLN A 67 1.17 3.37 -11.50
CA GLN A 67 1.77 4.65 -11.84
C GLN A 67 0.70 5.74 -11.95
N ILE A 68 0.92 6.89 -11.32
CA ILE A 68 0.10 8.07 -11.54
C ILE A 68 0.68 8.83 -12.74
N VAL A 69 -0.01 8.79 -13.87
CA VAL A 69 0.36 9.55 -15.06
C VAL A 69 -0.41 10.87 -15.05
N THR A 70 0.27 11.96 -14.72
CA THR A 70 -0.29 13.30 -14.92
C THR A 70 -0.07 13.68 -16.38
N GLY A 71 -1.14 13.79 -17.17
CA GLY A 71 -1.06 14.21 -18.57
C GLY A 71 -0.36 15.56 -18.70
N THR A 72 0.69 15.63 -19.52
CA THR A 72 1.37 16.88 -19.93
C THR A 72 0.81 17.38 -21.24
#